data_AF-A0AAV4RUD6-F1
#
_entry.id   AF-A0AAV4RUD6-F1
#
_cell.length_a   1.000
_cell.length_b   1.000
_cell.length_c   1.000
_cell.angle_alpha   90.00
_cell.angle_beta   90.00
_cell.angle_gamma   90.00
#
_symmetry.space_group_name_H-M   'P 1'
#
loop_
_entity.id
_entity.type
_entity.pdbx_description
1 polymer ?
#
loop_
_entity_poly.entity_id
_entity_poly.type
_entity_poly.pdbx_seq_one_letter_code
_entity_poly.pdbx_strand_id
1 'polypeptide(L)'
;MVSSYILEGHNFLVKSQKCSWSISKMKSYFNLIRYINPKVTSSCEKVLQAYYKRQRSLEDRNFARTTPRLLQSLIRLAEGHARLMFRDKVLVIDAIMAIILMESSMSGSAILDGLTTLHTSFPEDPKFQYTEKKR
;
A
#
# COMPACT_ATOMS: atom_id res chain seq x y z
N MET A 1 4.03 -3.09 -21.76
CA MET A 1 4.24 -1.78 -21.08
C MET A 1 3.76 -0.70 -22.02
N VAL A 2 2.72 0.06 -21.66
CA VAL A 2 2.11 1.23 -22.34
C VAL A 2 2.00 1.19 -23.88
N SER A 3 3.11 1.08 -24.63
CA SER A 3 3.12 0.80 -26.07
C SER A 3 2.26 -0.42 -26.45
N SER A 4 2.39 -1.56 -25.77
CA SER A 4 1.50 -2.71 -26.02
C SER A 4 0.02 -2.40 -25.71
N TYR A 5 -0.25 -1.55 -24.72
CA TYR A 5 -1.60 -1.13 -24.33
C TYR A 5 -2.24 -0.16 -25.35
N ILE A 6 -1.43 0.73 -25.94
CA ILE A 6 -1.84 1.66 -26.99
C ILE A 6 -2.05 0.90 -28.31
N LEU A 7 -1.16 -0.05 -28.63
CA LEU A 7 -1.18 -0.82 -29.87
C LEU A 7 -2.26 -1.92 -29.90
N GLU A 8 -2.54 -2.58 -28.77
CA GLU A 8 -3.57 -3.64 -28.67
C GLU A 8 -4.99 -3.09 -28.45
N GLY A 9 -5.14 -1.75 -28.41
CA GLY A 9 -6.39 -1.02 -28.42
C GLY A 9 -7.40 -1.45 -27.35
N HIS A 10 -7.40 -0.81 -26.17
CA HIS A 10 -8.47 -0.85 -25.15
C HIS A 10 -8.99 -2.24 -24.69
N ASN A 11 -8.46 -3.37 -25.15
CA ASN A 11 -9.06 -4.69 -25.00
C ASN A 11 -8.57 -5.48 -23.78
N PHE A 12 -7.75 -4.90 -22.91
CA PHE A 12 -7.37 -5.58 -21.66
C PHE A 12 -8.54 -5.64 -20.66
N LEU A 13 -9.47 -4.68 -20.72
CA LEU A 13 -10.70 -4.73 -19.91
C LEU A 13 -11.60 -5.91 -20.32
N VAL A 14 -11.54 -6.35 -21.58
CA VAL A 14 -12.29 -7.51 -22.06
C VAL A 14 -11.66 -8.82 -21.59
N LYS A 15 -10.33 -8.88 -21.47
CA LYS A 15 -9.63 -10.05 -20.89
C LYS A 15 -9.74 -10.11 -19.35
N SER A 16 -9.86 -8.96 -18.69
CA SER A 16 -10.01 -8.79 -17.24
C SER A 16 -11.48 -8.78 -16.75
N GLN A 17 -12.45 -8.97 -17.65
CA GLN A 17 -13.88 -8.89 -17.34
C GLN A 17 -14.38 -9.98 -16.37
N LYS A 18 -13.60 -11.03 -16.11
CA LYS A 18 -14.04 -12.14 -15.26
C LYS A 18 -14.18 -11.77 -13.78
N CYS A 19 -13.65 -10.62 -13.31
CA CYS A 19 -13.64 -10.29 -11.89
C CYS A 19 -13.58 -8.78 -11.54
N SER A 20 -14.12 -7.89 -12.37
CA SER A 20 -14.20 -6.46 -12.00
C SER A 20 -15.47 -6.17 -11.19
N TRP A 21 -15.35 -5.48 -10.06
CA TRP A 21 -16.53 -5.02 -9.31
C TRP A 21 -17.23 -3.91 -10.09
N SER A 22 -18.56 -3.96 -10.13
CA SER A 22 -19.35 -2.83 -10.63
C SER A 22 -19.14 -1.60 -9.74
N ILE A 23 -19.29 -0.40 -10.31
CA ILE A 23 -19.17 0.86 -9.57
C ILE A 23 -20.15 0.88 -8.37
N SER A 24 -21.37 0.37 -8.56
CA SER A 24 -22.38 0.27 -7.48
C SER A 24 -21.93 -0.65 -6.35
N LYS A 25 -21.32 -1.81 -6.67
CA LYS A 25 -20.75 -2.73 -5.67
C LYS A 25 -19.59 -2.07 -4.91
N MET A 26 -18.71 -1.37 -5.62
CA MET A 26 -17.57 -0.66 -5.04
C MET A 26 -18.02 0.46 -4.09
N LYS A 27 -19.01 1.27 -4.48
CA LYS A 27 -19.61 2.31 -3.62
C LYS A 27 -20.24 1.70 -2.36
N SER A 28 -20.98 0.61 -2.50
CA SER A 28 -21.61 -0.10 -1.38
C SER A 28 -20.56 -0.64 -0.42
N TYR A 29 -19.46 -1.20 -0.94
CA TYR A 29 -18.34 -1.67 -0.13
C TYR A 29 -17.65 -0.53 0.62
N PHE A 30 -17.35 0.59 -0.05
CA PHE A 30 -16.76 1.75 0.61
C PHE A 30 -17.64 2.32 1.73
N ASN A 31 -18.96 2.35 1.53
CA ASN A 31 -19.90 2.72 2.59
C ASN A 31 -19.88 1.75 3.77
N LEU A 32 -19.79 0.44 3.49
CA LEU A 32 -19.74 -0.58 4.53
C LEU A 32 -18.47 -0.48 5.37
N ILE A 33 -17.30 -0.39 4.74
CA ILE A 33 -16.02 -0.39 5.46
C ILE A 33 -15.74 0.93 6.20
N ARG A 34 -16.44 2.02 5.85
CA ARG A 34 -16.27 3.34 6.47
C ARG A 34 -16.42 3.32 7.98
N TYR A 35 -17.28 2.45 8.50
CA TYR A 35 -17.58 2.33 9.93
C TYR A 35 -16.59 1.43 10.69
N ILE A 36 -15.71 0.73 9.98
CA ILE A 36 -14.68 -0.10 10.60
C ILE A 36 -13.55 0.80 11.07
N ASN A 37 -13.23 0.71 12.36
CA ASN A 37 -12.11 1.40 12.99
C ASN A 37 -11.09 0.37 13.47
N PRO A 38 -10.13 -0.02 12.60
CA PRO A 38 -9.16 -1.04 12.94
C PRO A 38 -8.27 -0.58 14.10
N LYS A 39 -8.05 -1.44 15.09
CA LYS A 39 -7.13 -1.16 16.19
C LYS A 39 -5.71 -1.53 15.79
N VAL A 40 -4.76 -0.61 16.03
CA VAL A 40 -3.35 -0.85 15.76
C VAL A 40 -2.81 -1.90 16.74
N THR A 41 -2.17 -2.94 16.22
CA THR A 41 -1.52 -3.97 17.03
C THR A 41 -0.09 -3.54 17.38
N SER A 42 0.42 -3.92 18.54
CA SER A 42 1.78 -3.61 18.99
C SER A 42 2.87 -4.07 18.00
N SER A 43 2.69 -5.22 17.33
CA SER A 43 3.60 -5.68 16.27
C SER A 43 3.66 -4.74 15.06
N CYS A 44 2.53 -4.17 14.65
CA CYS A 44 2.47 -3.19 13.56
C CYS A 44 3.14 -1.88 13.97
N GLU A 45 2.84 -1.41 15.18
CA GLU A 45 3.42 -0.19 15.73
C GLU A 45 4.96 -0.25 15.78
N LYS A 46 5.52 -1.38 16.25
CA LYS A 46 6.97 -1.60 16.27
C LYS A 46 7.61 -1.46 14.89
N VAL A 47 6.97 -1.99 13.84
CA VAL A 47 7.48 -1.91 12.45
C VAL A 47 7.45 -0.46 11.95
N LEU A 48 6.34 0.25 12.16
CA LEU A 48 6.22 1.65 11.76
C LEU A 48 7.21 2.55 12.51
N GLN A 49 7.40 2.31 13.80
CA GLN A 49 8.40 3.03 14.62
C GLN A 49 9.83 2.74 14.16
N ALA A 50 10.15 1.48 13.83
CA ALA A 50 11.47 1.10 13.32
C ALA A 50 11.79 1.80 12.00
N TYR A 51 10.84 1.81 11.07
CA TYR A 51 10.97 2.55 9.81
C TYR A 51 11.12 4.06 10.05
N TYR A 52 10.31 4.65 10.93
CA TYR A 52 10.40 6.07 11.27
C TYR A 52 11.77 6.44 11.87
N LYS A 53 12.29 5.63 12.80
CA LYS A 53 13.62 5.83 13.41
C LYS A 53 14.72 5.77 12.34
N ARG A 54 14.64 4.79 11.43
CA ARG A 54 15.58 4.67 10.30
C ARG A 54 15.54 5.90 9.40
N GLN A 55 14.35 6.37 9.03
CA GLN A 55 14.21 7.57 8.20
C GLN A 55 14.88 8.78 8.86
N ARG A 56 14.72 8.92 10.19
CA ARG A 56 15.34 9.99 10.96
C ARG A 56 16.87 9.92 11.01
N SER A 57 17.45 8.72 11.00
CA SER A 57 18.92 8.54 10.95
C SER A 57 19.53 8.82 9.58
N LEU A 58 18.76 8.70 8.49
CA LEU A 58 19.24 8.94 7.12
C LEU A 58 19.21 10.44 6.76
N GLU A 59 18.35 11.22 7.41
CA GLU A 59 18.12 12.64 7.10
C GLU A 59 18.91 13.62 7.99
N ASP A 60 20.21 13.37 8.22
CA ASP A 60 21.10 14.22 9.05
C ASP A 60 21.23 15.68 8.52
N ARG A 61 20.61 16.00 7.38
CA ARG A 61 20.63 17.34 6.73
C ARG A 61 19.25 17.97 6.49
N ASN A 62 18.13 17.28 6.74
CA ASN A 62 16.78 17.75 6.37
C ASN A 62 15.72 17.46 7.46
N PHE A 63 15.94 17.97 8.68
CA PHE A 63 15.01 17.87 9.83
C PHE A 63 13.55 18.30 9.56
N ALA A 64 13.31 19.11 8.52
CA ALA A 64 11.97 19.58 8.15
C ALA A 64 11.06 18.50 7.54
N ARG A 65 11.60 17.36 7.06
CA ARG A 65 10.83 16.30 6.38
C ARG A 65 10.45 15.12 7.28
N THR A 66 11.22 14.84 8.34
CA THR A 66 10.99 13.73 9.29
C THR A 66 10.06 14.12 10.44
N THR A 67 8.92 14.71 10.11
CA THR A 67 7.98 15.22 11.10
C THR A 67 7.13 14.10 11.70
N PRO A 68 6.57 14.28 12.91
CA PRO A 68 5.53 13.42 13.47
C PRO A 68 4.36 13.14 12.50
N ARG A 69 4.17 14.01 11.50
CA ARG A 69 3.19 13.86 10.43
C ARG A 69 3.47 12.64 9.55
N LEU A 70 4.74 12.29 9.30
CA LEU A 70 5.09 11.09 8.53
C LEU A 70 4.59 9.82 9.25
N LEU A 71 4.89 9.70 10.54
CA LEU A 71 4.43 8.57 11.36
C LEU A 71 2.89 8.52 11.41
N GLN A 72 2.23 9.67 11.60
CA GLN A 72 0.77 9.75 11.55
C GLN A 72 0.21 9.34 10.19
N SER A 73 0.84 9.74 9.09
CA SER A 73 0.46 9.33 7.74
C SER A 73 0.62 7.82 7.54
N LEU A 74 1.73 7.23 7.98
CA LEU A 74 1.95 5.78 7.91
C LEU A 74 0.90 4.99 8.69
N ILE A 75 0.56 5.45 9.90
CA ILE A 75 -0.49 4.82 10.73
C ILE A 75 -1.83 4.87 9.98
N ARG A 76 -2.23 6.04 9.46
CA ARG A 76 -3.48 6.19 8.71
C ARG A 76 -3.53 5.35 7.44
N LEU A 77 -2.40 5.22 6.73
CA LEU A 77 -2.28 4.35 5.56
C LEU A 77 -2.46 2.87 5.92
N ALA A 78 -1.82 2.42 7.01
CA ALA A 78 -1.97 1.05 7.50
C ALA A 78 -3.40 0.75 7.97
N GLU A 79 -4.04 1.67 8.70
CA GLU A 79 -5.45 1.59 9.10
C GLU A 79 -6.37 1.55 7.88
N GLY A 80 -6.13 2.42 6.88
CA GLY A 80 -6.87 2.42 5.62
C GLY A 80 -6.76 1.10 4.88
N HIS A 81 -5.57 0.50 4.83
CA HIS A 81 -5.36 -0.80 4.22
C HIS A 81 -6.06 -1.94 4.99
N ALA A 82 -6.00 -1.94 6.33
CA ALA A 82 -6.75 -2.89 7.15
C ALA A 82 -8.27 -2.76 6.95
N ARG A 83 -8.77 -1.53 6.85
CA ARG A 83 -10.18 -1.22 6.56
C ARG A 83 -10.60 -1.73 5.18
N LEU A 84 -9.77 -1.51 4.16
CA LEU A 84 -9.99 -2.04 2.80
C LEU A 84 -10.05 -3.57 2.77
N MET A 85 -9.33 -4.22 3.68
CA MET A 85 -9.33 -5.68 3.83
C MET A 85 -10.40 -6.21 4.78
N PHE A 86 -11.38 -5.36 5.17
CA PHE A 86 -12.49 -5.74 6.05
C PHE A 86 -12.04 -6.31 7.41
N ARG A 87 -10.99 -5.72 8.01
CA ARG A 87 -10.44 -6.18 9.30
C ARG A 87 -10.61 -5.15 10.41
N ASP A 88 -10.79 -5.64 11.64
CA ASP A 88 -10.87 -4.86 12.88
C ASP A 88 -9.50 -4.60 13.53
N LYS A 89 -8.43 -5.21 13.00
CA LYS A 89 -7.07 -5.11 13.51
C LYS A 89 -6.08 -4.83 12.40
N VAL A 90 -5.16 -3.91 12.68
CA VAL A 90 -4.02 -3.62 11.80
C VAL A 90 -2.93 -4.66 12.06
N LEU A 91 -2.55 -5.36 11.00
CA LEU A 91 -1.52 -6.40 10.98
C LEU A 91 -0.20 -5.84 10.43
N VAL A 92 0.87 -6.61 10.55
CA VAL A 92 2.21 -6.23 10.08
C VAL A 92 2.23 -5.98 8.56
N ILE A 93 1.50 -6.78 7.78
CA ILE A 93 1.35 -6.58 6.34
C ILE A 93 0.81 -5.19 5.98
N ASP A 94 -0.04 -4.60 6.83
CA ASP A 94 -0.58 -3.26 6.59
C ASP A 94 0.49 -2.18 6.75
N ALA A 95 1.38 -2.34 7.74
CA ALA A 95 2.55 -1.49 7.90
C ALA A 95 3.51 -1.61 6.71
N ILE A 96 3.78 -2.84 6.26
CA ILE A 96 4.64 -3.09 5.10
C ILE A 96 4.07 -2.41 3.85
N MET A 97 2.77 -2.56 3.58
CA MET A 97 2.12 -1.92 2.44
C MET A 97 2.15 -0.39 2.53
N ALA A 98 1.95 0.18 3.72
CA ALA A 98 2.07 1.62 3.94
C ALA A 98 3.49 2.14 3.68
N ILE A 99 4.52 1.39 4.11
CA ILE A 99 5.94 1.73 3.86
C ILE A 99 6.26 1.66 2.38
N ILE A 100 5.86 0.58 1.69
CA ILE A 100 6.06 0.45 0.24
C ILE A 100 5.42 1.62 -0.51
N LEU A 101 4.21 2.02 -0.13
CA LEU A 101 3.52 3.15 -0.74
C LEU A 101 4.27 4.47 -0.51
N MET A 102 4.76 4.70 0.71
CA MET A 102 5.54 5.90 1.04
C MET A 102 6.85 5.95 0.25
N GLU A 103 7.61 4.85 0.25
CA GLU A 103 8.87 4.71 -0.50
C GLU A 103 8.67 4.90 -2.00
N SER A 104 7.56 4.42 -2.55
CA SER A 104 7.24 4.62 -3.98
C SER A 104 6.87 6.06 -4.33
N SER A 105 6.41 6.85 -3.35
CA SER A 105 5.99 8.24 -3.54
C SER A 105 7.14 9.23 -3.36
N MET A 106 8.10 8.89 -2.50
CA MET A 106 9.31 9.67 -2.28
C MET A 106 10.32 9.25 -3.35
N SER A 107 10.59 10.12 -4.34
CA SER A 107 11.45 9.86 -5.51
C SER A 107 12.95 9.57 -5.21
N GLY A 108 13.26 9.02 -4.04
CA GLY A 108 14.59 8.59 -3.62
C GLY A 108 14.43 7.50 -2.56
N SER A 109 14.21 6.26 -3.00
CA SER A 109 14.20 5.10 -2.11
C SER A 109 15.59 4.49 -2.05
N ALA A 110 16.19 4.46 -0.86
CA ALA A 110 17.39 3.66 -0.57
C ALA A 110 17.06 2.19 -0.28
N ILE A 111 15.77 1.85 -0.11
CA ILE A 111 15.30 0.48 0.20
C ILE A 111 14.89 -0.27 -1.08
N LEU A 112 14.34 0.45 -2.05
CA LEU A 112 13.83 -0.06 -3.32
C LEU A 112 14.67 0.44 -4.50
N ASP A 113 15.97 0.65 -4.28
CA ASP A 113 16.90 1.10 -5.31
C ASP A 113 16.89 0.09 -6.48
N GLY A 114 16.35 0.50 -7.63
CA GLY A 114 16.23 -0.32 -8.85
C GLY A 114 14.85 -0.89 -9.18
N LEU A 115 13.83 -0.77 -8.32
CA LEU A 115 12.47 -1.24 -8.64
C LEU A 115 11.57 -0.06 -9.06
N THR A 116 11.67 0.35 -10.32
CA THR A 116 10.77 1.38 -10.85
C THR A 116 9.33 0.87 -10.81
N THR A 117 8.42 1.63 -10.20
CA THR A 117 6.96 1.36 -10.21
C THR A 117 6.38 1.22 -11.62
N LEU A 118 7.08 1.74 -12.63
CA LEU A 118 6.77 1.60 -14.05
C LEU A 118 7.04 0.19 -14.61
N HIS A 119 7.84 -0.62 -13.92
CA HIS A 119 8.20 -1.99 -14.33
C HIS A 119 7.53 -3.07 -13.48
N THR A 120 6.70 -2.71 -12.49
CA THR A 120 5.97 -3.70 -11.69
C THR A 120 4.80 -4.29 -12.49
N SER A 121 4.82 -5.59 -12.73
CA SER A 121 3.72 -6.34 -13.34
C SER A 121 2.60 -6.59 -12.32
N PHE A 122 1.36 -6.71 -12.79
CA PHE A 122 0.31 -7.30 -11.96
C PHE A 122 0.63 -8.79 -11.74
N PRO A 123 0.54 -9.29 -10.49
CA PRO A 123 0.76 -10.71 -10.20
C PRO A 123 -0.32 -11.57 -10.85
N GLU A 124 0.04 -12.79 -11.25
CA GLU A 124 -0.92 -13.77 -11.81
C GLU A 124 -1.99 -14.17 -10.79
N ASP A 125 -1.62 -14.29 -9.51
CA ASP A 125 -2.54 -14.48 -8.39
C ASP A 125 -2.29 -13.46 -7.27
N PRO A 126 -3.11 -12.38 -7.20
CA PRO A 126 -3.03 -11.39 -6.13
C PRO A 126 -3.29 -11.96 -4.73
N LYS A 127 -4.15 -12.99 -4.60
CA LYS A 127 -4.52 -13.56 -3.29
C LYS A 127 -3.38 -14.39 -2.72
N PHE A 128 -2.73 -15.19 -3.57
CA PHE A 128 -1.56 -15.96 -3.17
C PHE A 128 -0.42 -15.06 -2.70
N GLN A 129 -0.07 -14.04 -3.51
CA GLN A 129 0.99 -13.10 -3.14
C GLN A 129 0.70 -12.37 -1.82
N TYR A 130 -0.56 -11.98 -1.61
CA TYR A 130 -0.96 -11.35 -0.34
C TYR A 130 -0.79 -12.30 0.85
N THR A 131 -1.12 -13.59 0.67
CA THR A 131 -1.01 -14.60 1.71
C THR A 131 0.44 -14.90 2.06
N GLU A 132 1.33 -14.95 1.06
CA GLU A 132 2.77 -15.12 1.28
C GLU A 132 3.36 -13.95 2.06
N LYS A 133 3.02 -12.70 1.71
CA LYS A 133 3.50 -11.52 2.43
C LYS A 133 2.89 -11.35 3.83
N LYS A 134 1.81 -12.07 4.14
CA LYS A 134 1.15 -12.04 5.46
C LYS A 134 1.90 -12.89 6.49
N ARG A 135 2.66 -13.90 6.07
CA ARG A 135 3.52 -14.70 6.96
C ARG A 135 4.65 -13.85 7.54
#